data_AF-A0A7Y1VPD2-F1
#
_entry.id   AF-A0A7Y1VPD2-F1
#
_cell.length_a   1.000
_cell.length_b   1.000
_cell.length_c   1.000
_cell.angle_alpha   90.00
_cell.angle_beta   90.00
_cell.angle_gamma   90.00
#
_symmetry.space_group_name_H-M   'P 1'
#
loop_
_entity.id
_entity.type
_entity.pdbx_description
1 polymer ?
#
loop_
_entity_poly.entity_id
_entity_poly.type
_entity_poly.pdbx_seq_one_letter_code
_entity_poly.pdbx_strand_id
1 'polypeptide(L)'
;MKFTRETLITALALFSLFFGAGNLILPPLLGFQSGSQWWIVTLGFCLSAVLIPIWGILAHAKLQGTMYDFAKKVSPTFSLIYCTLIYIISVSLPSPRTASVTHEMAIAPFSDSPSWITATLYFILVFIFVMNRSKIISIIGKWLTPAILLILIAIIGITIFNPTLEMALSDLPNPFSLGLLEGYQTFDAIGAVVVGGVLIISINLNHPEAGYELKRKRIAQAGWLAGIALFLVYAGLILTGAFWQGEFDLDISRTRLLTNIGSATLGASTNIFLSLLIALACFTTAVGIVTGTADF
;
A
#
# COMPACT_ATOMS: atom_id res chain seq x y z
N MET A 1 -6.93 7.66 24.38
CA MET A 1 -5.56 7.13 24.24
C MET A 1 -4.63 8.27 23.84
N LYS A 2 -3.50 8.51 24.53
CA LYS A 2 -2.50 9.48 24.05
C LYS A 2 -1.57 8.76 23.05
N PHE A 3 -1.56 9.19 21.80
CA PHE A 3 -0.61 8.70 20.80
C PHE A 3 0.74 9.40 20.98
N THR A 4 1.83 8.64 21.00
CA THR A 4 3.17 9.25 20.98
C THR A 4 3.55 9.59 19.55
N ARG A 5 4.49 10.54 19.40
CA ARG A 5 5.08 10.88 18.09
C ARG A 5 5.64 9.65 17.36
N GLU A 6 6.22 8.72 18.11
CA GLU A 6 6.76 7.45 17.59
C GLU A 6 5.66 6.54 17.04
N THR A 7 4.53 6.41 17.75
CA THR A 7 3.38 5.64 17.27
C THR A 7 2.84 6.22 15.96
N LEU A 8 2.80 7.55 15.83
CA LEU A 8 2.37 8.21 14.60
C LEU A 8 3.32 7.92 13.43
N ILE A 9 4.63 8.07 13.65
CA ILE A 9 5.65 7.78 12.62
C ILE A 9 5.58 6.31 12.20
N THR A 10 5.39 5.41 13.16
CA THR A 10 5.25 3.98 12.89
C THR A 10 3.99 3.66 12.09
N ALA A 11 2.87 4.30 12.42
CA ALA A 11 1.62 4.14 11.66
C ALA A 11 1.76 4.66 10.22
N LEU A 12 2.41 5.81 10.03
CA LEU A 12 2.68 6.35 8.70
C LEU A 12 3.63 5.45 7.90
N ALA A 13 4.64 4.87 8.55
CA ALA A 13 5.50 3.89 7.91
C ALA A 13 4.71 2.64 7.50
N LEU A 14 3.88 2.08 8.40
CA LEU A 14 3.04 0.93 8.08
C LEU A 14 2.08 1.22 6.93
N PHE A 15 1.42 2.38 6.93
CA PHE A 15 0.60 2.82 5.81
C PHE A 15 1.40 2.76 4.50
N SER A 16 2.59 3.34 4.45
CA SER A 16 3.38 3.43 3.20
C SER A 16 4.04 2.12 2.78
N LEU A 17 4.23 1.17 3.70
CA LEU A 17 4.73 -0.16 3.38
C LEU A 17 3.65 -0.99 2.68
N PHE A 18 2.38 -0.85 3.09
CA PHE A 18 1.24 -1.44 2.40
C PHE A 18 0.87 -0.65 1.15
N PHE A 19 0.81 0.68 1.22
CA PHE A 19 0.32 1.53 0.15
C PHE A 19 1.34 1.70 -1.00
N GLY A 20 1.32 0.75 -1.94
CA GLY A 20 2.17 0.71 -3.15
C GLY A 20 1.41 0.77 -4.48
N ALA A 21 2.03 0.23 -5.53
CA ALA A 21 1.53 0.26 -6.92
C ALA A 21 0.06 -0.18 -7.07
N GLY A 22 -0.27 -1.39 -6.59
CA GLY A 22 -1.62 -1.94 -6.69
C GLY A 22 -2.64 -1.13 -5.90
N ASN A 23 -2.23 -0.63 -4.75
CA ASN A 23 -3.05 0.13 -3.82
C ASN A 23 -3.42 1.53 -4.31
N LEU A 24 -2.69 2.03 -5.31
CA LEU A 24 -3.02 3.29 -5.97
C LEU A 24 -3.91 3.12 -7.20
N ILE A 25 -3.69 2.06 -8.00
CA ILE A 25 -4.35 1.90 -9.31
C ILE A 25 -5.62 1.04 -9.25
N LEU A 26 -5.73 0.10 -8.31
CA LEU A 26 -6.89 -0.79 -8.21
C LEU A 26 -8.13 -0.10 -7.66
N PRO A 27 -8.07 0.68 -6.56
CA PRO A 27 -9.27 1.25 -5.97
C PRO A 27 -10.03 2.22 -6.90
N PRO A 28 -9.37 3.15 -7.64
CA PRO A 28 -10.08 4.01 -8.59
C PRO A 28 -10.78 3.22 -9.71
N LEU A 29 -10.14 2.16 -10.24
CA LEU A 29 -10.78 1.35 -11.28
C LEU A 29 -12.02 0.62 -10.74
N LEU A 30 -11.93 0.04 -9.54
CA LEU A 30 -13.06 -0.60 -8.89
C LEU A 30 -14.23 0.38 -8.69
N GLY A 31 -13.92 1.59 -8.23
CA GLY A 31 -14.86 2.70 -8.12
C GLY A 31 -15.56 2.96 -9.44
N PHE A 32 -14.77 3.21 -10.48
CA PHE A 32 -15.21 3.51 -11.83
C PHE A 32 -16.13 2.42 -12.41
N GLN A 33 -15.84 1.14 -12.16
CA GLN A 33 -16.69 0.03 -12.60
C GLN A 33 -17.99 -0.10 -11.79
N SER A 34 -17.96 0.34 -10.53
CA SER A 34 -19.03 0.11 -9.56
C SER A 34 -20.05 1.23 -9.44
N GLY A 35 -19.76 2.45 -9.92
CA GLY A 35 -20.71 3.57 -9.90
C GLY A 35 -21.43 3.74 -8.56
N SER A 36 -22.76 3.79 -8.59
CA SER A 36 -23.59 3.90 -7.38
C SER A 36 -23.39 2.79 -6.32
N GLN A 37 -22.82 1.64 -6.68
CA GLN A 37 -22.54 0.52 -5.76
C GLN A 37 -21.13 0.55 -5.14
N TRP A 38 -20.38 1.64 -5.31
CA TRP A 38 -18.98 1.80 -4.85
C TRP A 38 -18.75 1.45 -3.37
N TRP A 39 -19.72 1.72 -2.51
CA TRP A 39 -19.59 1.48 -1.08
C TRP A 39 -19.58 -0.02 -0.75
N ILE A 40 -20.31 -0.85 -1.51
CA ILE A 40 -20.31 -2.32 -1.33
C ILE A 40 -18.96 -2.90 -1.77
N VAL A 41 -18.43 -2.42 -2.89
CA VAL A 41 -17.10 -2.79 -3.39
C VAL A 41 -16.02 -2.38 -2.39
N THR A 42 -16.15 -1.19 -1.79
CA THR A 42 -15.24 -0.70 -0.74
C THR A 42 -15.21 -1.63 0.47
N LEU A 43 -16.37 -2.12 0.94
CA LEU A 43 -16.41 -3.06 2.06
C LEU A 43 -15.71 -4.38 1.74
N GLY A 44 -15.93 -4.92 0.53
CA GLY A 44 -15.23 -6.12 0.06
C GLY A 44 -13.72 -5.90 -0.03
N PHE A 45 -13.30 -4.81 -0.68
CA PHE A 45 -11.90 -4.44 -0.86
C PHE A 45 -11.17 -4.25 0.46
N CYS A 46 -11.76 -3.50 1.38
CA CYS A 46 -11.15 -3.23 2.69
C CYS A 46 -11.11 -4.47 3.59
N LEU A 47 -11.99 -5.46 3.40
CA LEU A 47 -11.90 -6.72 4.13
C LEU A 47 -10.58 -7.44 3.82
N SER A 48 -10.20 -7.57 2.54
CA SER A 48 -8.94 -8.23 2.17
C SER A 48 -7.71 -7.31 2.22
N ALA A 49 -7.83 -6.05 1.78
CA ALA A 49 -6.71 -5.10 1.67
C ALA A 49 -6.42 -4.31 2.95
N VAL A 50 -7.30 -4.35 3.96
CA VAL A 50 -7.08 -3.61 5.23
C VAL A 50 -7.22 -4.54 6.43
N LEU A 51 -8.38 -5.17 6.63
CA LEU A 51 -8.65 -5.93 7.85
C LEU A 51 -7.69 -7.11 8.04
N ILE A 52 -7.49 -7.93 6.99
CA ILE A 52 -6.55 -9.06 7.04
C ILE A 52 -5.11 -8.61 7.33
N PRO A 53 -4.54 -7.61 6.60
CA PRO A 53 -3.21 -7.09 6.91
C PRO A 53 -3.07 -6.57 8.34
N ILE A 54 -4.07 -5.83 8.85
CA ILE A 54 -4.05 -5.33 10.22
C ILE A 54 -4.08 -6.47 11.24
N TRP A 55 -4.87 -7.52 11.01
CA TRP A 55 -4.81 -8.71 11.86
C TRP A 55 -3.43 -9.38 11.83
N GLY A 56 -2.75 -9.39 10.69
CA GLY A 56 -1.35 -9.81 10.60
C GLY A 56 -0.43 -9.00 11.52
N ILE A 57 -0.52 -7.66 11.47
CA ILE A 57 0.26 -6.77 12.34
C ILE A 57 -0.08 -6.98 13.83
N LEU A 58 -1.36 -7.14 14.18
CA LEU A 58 -1.77 -7.43 15.56
C LEU A 58 -1.25 -8.79 16.04
N ALA A 59 -1.19 -9.78 15.17
CA ALA A 59 -0.61 -11.07 15.50
C ALA A 59 0.90 -10.95 15.77
N HIS A 60 1.64 -10.18 14.97
CA HIS A 60 3.04 -9.85 15.25
C HIS A 60 3.21 -9.03 16.54
N ALA A 61 2.28 -8.14 16.87
CA ALA A 61 2.29 -7.40 18.15
C ALA A 61 2.28 -8.34 19.37
N LYS A 62 1.51 -9.43 19.28
CA LYS A 62 1.39 -10.46 20.31
C LYS A 62 2.55 -11.47 20.29
N LEU A 63 3.05 -11.80 19.11
CA LEU A 63 4.14 -12.76 18.94
C LEU A 63 5.51 -12.16 19.32
N GLN A 64 5.78 -10.94 18.88
CA GLN A 64 7.07 -10.25 18.97
C GLN A 64 8.26 -11.08 18.43
N GLY A 65 8.02 -11.77 17.32
CA GLY A 65 9.01 -12.57 16.61
C GLY A 65 8.97 -12.35 15.11
N THR A 66 9.85 -13.09 14.44
CA THR A 66 9.98 -13.13 12.98
C THR A 66 8.78 -13.82 12.32
N MET A 67 8.73 -13.77 10.99
CA MET A 67 7.79 -14.58 10.21
C MET A 67 7.95 -16.10 10.50
N TYR A 68 9.18 -16.56 10.73
CA TYR A 68 9.43 -17.95 11.11
C TYR A 68 8.81 -18.28 12.46
N ASP A 69 8.91 -17.39 13.46
CA ASP A 69 8.28 -17.59 14.77
C ASP A 69 6.76 -17.62 14.68
N PHE A 70 6.18 -16.92 13.71
CA PHE A 70 4.73 -16.87 13.49
C PHE A 70 4.20 -18.26 13.10
N ALA A 71 4.79 -18.88 12.07
CA ALA A 71 4.34 -20.18 11.57
C ALA A 71 4.90 -21.37 12.38
N LYS A 72 5.97 -21.17 13.16
CA LYS A 72 6.56 -22.22 14.04
C LYS A 72 5.59 -22.72 15.11
N LYS A 73 4.53 -21.96 15.43
CA LYS A 73 3.45 -22.40 16.31
C LYS A 73 2.73 -23.67 15.83
N VAL A 74 2.79 -23.97 14.53
CA VAL A 74 2.27 -25.23 13.96
C VAL A 74 3.36 -26.30 14.04
N SER A 75 4.48 -26.09 13.35
CA SER A 75 5.71 -26.89 13.48
C SER A 75 6.90 -26.17 12.81
N PRO A 76 8.16 -26.50 13.16
CA PRO A 76 9.34 -25.93 12.49
C PRO A 76 9.37 -26.18 10.97
N THR A 77 9.03 -27.39 10.54
CA THR A 77 9.01 -27.76 9.11
C THR A 77 7.92 -27.01 8.35
N PHE A 78 6.72 -26.90 8.92
CA PHE A 78 5.66 -26.08 8.33
C PHE A 78 6.09 -24.63 8.19
N SER A 79 6.74 -24.08 9.22
CA SER A 79 7.22 -22.70 9.20
C SER A 79 8.22 -22.45 8.09
N LEU A 80 9.21 -23.33 7.93
CA LEU A 80 10.19 -23.23 6.86
C LEU A 80 9.53 -23.20 5.49
N ILE A 81 8.65 -24.17 5.19
CA ILE A 81 7.94 -24.27 3.91
C ILE A 81 7.08 -23.01 3.67
N TYR A 82 6.32 -22.59 4.69
CA TYR A 82 5.47 -21.40 4.61
C TYR A 82 6.26 -20.13 4.32
N CYS A 83 7.35 -19.90 5.06
CA CYS A 83 8.22 -18.73 4.85
C CYS A 83 8.83 -18.75 3.45
N THR A 84 9.39 -19.89 3.01
CA THR A 84 9.96 -20.02 1.67
C THR A 84 8.96 -19.68 0.57
N LEU A 85 7.73 -20.20 0.65
CA LEU A 85 6.68 -19.91 -0.34
C LEU A 85 6.30 -18.42 -0.35
N ILE A 86 6.09 -17.83 0.82
CA ILE A 86 5.71 -16.42 0.92
C ILE A 86 6.81 -15.51 0.39
N TYR A 87 8.06 -15.75 0.75
CA TYR A 87 9.18 -14.94 0.24
C TYR A 87 9.38 -15.09 -1.26
N ILE A 88 9.25 -16.30 -1.81
CA ILE A 88 9.27 -16.51 -3.26
C ILE A 88 8.15 -15.70 -3.93
N ILE A 89 6.92 -15.75 -3.40
CA ILE A 89 5.79 -14.98 -3.94
C ILE A 89 6.09 -13.49 -3.86
N SER A 90 6.50 -12.97 -2.69
CA SER A 90 6.76 -11.55 -2.47
C SER A 90 7.88 -10.98 -3.35
N VAL A 91 8.97 -11.72 -3.53
CA VAL A 91 10.09 -11.27 -4.38
C VAL A 91 9.79 -11.45 -5.87
N SER A 92 9.01 -12.47 -6.25
CA SER A 92 8.79 -12.76 -7.67
C SER A 92 7.63 -11.98 -8.29
N LEU A 93 6.63 -11.58 -7.50
CA LEU A 93 5.39 -10.98 -8.02
C LEU A 93 5.22 -9.49 -7.63
N PRO A 94 4.93 -9.13 -6.37
CA PRO A 94 4.67 -7.73 -6.04
C PRO A 94 5.93 -6.87 -6.15
N SER A 95 7.14 -7.40 -5.88
CA SER A 95 8.36 -6.60 -6.00
C SER A 95 8.67 -6.16 -7.44
N PRO A 96 8.68 -7.02 -8.49
CA PRO A 96 8.84 -6.58 -9.86
C PRO A 96 7.68 -5.71 -10.36
N ARG A 97 6.46 -5.93 -9.85
CA ARG A 97 5.29 -5.10 -10.15
C ARG A 97 5.52 -3.63 -9.74
N THR A 98 6.17 -3.36 -8.60
CA THR A 98 6.42 -1.96 -8.20
C THR A 98 7.34 -1.24 -9.18
N ALA A 99 8.37 -1.91 -9.70
CA ALA A 99 9.27 -1.36 -10.71
C ALA A 99 8.54 -1.13 -12.05
N SER A 100 7.73 -2.09 -12.50
CA SER A 100 6.97 -1.99 -13.75
C SER A 100 5.99 -0.82 -13.74
N VAL A 101 5.21 -0.68 -12.67
CA VAL A 101 4.23 0.43 -12.56
C VAL A 101 4.93 1.77 -12.40
N THR A 102 6.07 1.82 -11.70
CA THR A 102 6.90 3.03 -11.64
C THR A 102 7.40 3.42 -13.04
N HIS A 103 7.85 2.46 -13.84
CA HIS A 103 8.27 2.74 -15.21
C HIS A 103 7.12 3.29 -16.06
N GLU A 104 5.99 2.58 -16.10
CA GLU A 104 4.84 2.93 -16.93
C GLU A 104 4.24 4.30 -16.58
N MET A 105 4.17 4.64 -15.30
CA MET A 105 3.44 5.82 -14.85
C MET A 105 4.32 7.00 -14.43
N ALA A 106 5.60 6.76 -14.09
CA ALA A 106 6.50 7.82 -13.63
C ALA A 106 7.64 8.15 -14.60
N ILE A 107 8.00 7.23 -15.51
CA ILE A 107 9.13 7.42 -16.43
C ILE A 107 8.67 7.53 -17.88
N ALA A 108 7.87 6.57 -18.35
CA ALA A 108 7.35 6.53 -19.72
C ALA A 108 6.66 7.83 -20.19
N PRO A 109 5.92 8.59 -19.35
CA PRO A 109 5.34 9.86 -19.77
C PRO A 109 6.37 10.96 -20.11
N PHE A 110 7.63 10.81 -19.68
CA PHE A 110 8.69 11.81 -19.87
C PHE A 110 9.86 11.31 -20.73
N SER A 111 9.98 9.99 -20.94
CA SER A 111 11.13 9.38 -21.60
C SER A 111 10.77 8.02 -22.20
N ASP A 112 11.25 7.75 -23.42
CA ASP A 112 11.15 6.46 -24.10
C ASP A 112 12.20 5.43 -23.64
N SER A 113 12.69 5.54 -22.41
CA SER A 113 13.68 4.60 -21.87
C SER A 113 13.13 3.17 -21.86
N PRO A 114 13.92 2.14 -22.20
CA PRO A 114 13.53 0.76 -21.98
C PRO A 114 13.21 0.44 -20.51
N SER A 115 12.20 -0.39 -20.27
CA SER A 115 11.72 -0.76 -18.93
C SER A 115 12.78 -1.44 -18.06
N TRP A 116 13.69 -2.21 -18.67
CA TRP A 116 14.77 -2.90 -17.95
C TRP A 116 15.77 -1.91 -17.33
N ILE A 117 16.04 -0.75 -17.96
CA ILE A 117 16.92 0.29 -17.40
C ILE A 117 16.28 0.86 -16.13
N THR A 118 14.99 1.20 -16.21
CA THR A 118 14.25 1.68 -15.04
C THR A 118 14.25 0.65 -13.93
N ALA A 119 13.98 -0.62 -14.23
CA ALA A 119 14.00 -1.69 -13.22
C ALA A 119 15.38 -1.85 -12.56
N THR A 120 16.47 -1.84 -13.34
CA THR A 120 17.84 -1.93 -12.81
C THR A 120 18.16 -0.77 -11.88
N LEU A 121 17.95 0.47 -12.32
CA LEU A 121 18.20 1.66 -11.49
C LEU A 121 17.31 1.69 -10.24
N TYR A 122 16.04 1.33 -10.40
CA TYR A 122 15.07 1.25 -9.32
C TYR A 122 15.54 0.29 -8.22
N PHE A 123 15.94 -0.94 -8.58
CA PHE A 123 16.39 -1.91 -7.58
C PHE A 123 17.78 -1.61 -7.01
N ILE A 124 18.66 -0.92 -7.74
CA ILE A 124 19.91 -0.38 -7.18
C ILE A 124 19.58 0.65 -6.07
N LEU A 125 18.62 1.55 -6.31
CA LEU A 125 18.18 2.52 -5.30
C LEU A 125 17.55 1.82 -4.10
N VAL A 126 16.69 0.82 -4.32
CA VAL A 126 16.10 0.02 -3.24
C VAL A 126 17.22 -0.64 -2.41
N PHE A 127 18.20 -1.25 -3.06
CA PHE A 127 19.34 -1.88 -2.40
C PHE A 127 20.12 -0.89 -1.52
N ILE A 128 20.47 0.29 -2.05
CA ILE A 128 21.18 1.34 -1.30
C ILE A 128 20.41 1.74 -0.03
N PHE A 129 19.08 1.86 -0.12
CA PHE A 129 18.25 2.21 1.04
C PHE A 129 18.15 1.07 2.06
N VAL A 130 18.00 -0.17 1.59
CA VAL A 130 17.89 -1.36 2.46
C VAL A 130 19.18 -1.60 3.24
N MET A 131 20.35 -1.22 2.71
CA MET A 131 21.63 -1.28 3.44
C MET A 131 21.63 -0.46 4.75
N ASN A 132 20.77 0.57 4.88
CA ASN A 132 20.73 1.42 6.07
C ASN A 132 19.44 1.23 6.88
N ARG A 133 19.26 0.01 7.41
CA ARG A 133 18.05 -0.48 8.08
C ARG A 133 17.50 0.43 9.19
N SER A 134 18.36 1.07 9.97
CA SER A 134 17.93 1.92 11.10
C SER A 134 17.17 3.17 10.68
N LYS A 135 17.41 3.68 9.46
CA LYS A 135 16.79 4.93 8.97
C LYS A 135 15.55 4.72 8.12
N ILE A 136 15.30 3.51 7.62
CA ILE A 136 14.23 3.21 6.65
C ILE A 136 12.86 3.65 7.19
N ILE A 137 12.43 3.10 8.32
CA ILE A 137 11.10 3.39 8.90
C ILE A 137 10.97 4.89 9.22
N SER A 138 12.05 5.52 9.68
CA SER A 138 12.06 6.96 10.00
C SER A 138 11.89 7.83 8.75
N ILE A 139 12.64 7.54 7.68
CA ILE A 139 12.57 8.30 6.42
C ILE A 139 11.19 8.13 5.78
N ILE A 140 10.71 6.89 5.67
CA ILE A 140 9.42 6.57 5.06
C ILE A 140 8.31 7.29 5.82
N GLY A 141 8.17 7.03 7.13
CA GLY A 141 7.05 7.54 7.92
C GLY A 141 7.08 9.05 8.16
N LYS A 142 8.25 9.69 8.18
CA LYS A 142 8.37 11.13 8.48
C LYS A 142 8.23 12.03 7.25
N TRP A 143 8.68 11.58 6.09
CA TRP A 143 8.79 12.43 4.90
C TRP A 143 8.01 11.90 3.70
N LEU A 144 8.15 10.60 3.38
CA LEU A 144 7.54 10.03 2.17
C LEU A 144 6.02 9.85 2.34
N THR A 145 5.57 9.27 3.46
CA THR A 145 4.14 9.04 3.69
C THR A 145 3.31 10.34 3.72
N PRO A 146 3.71 11.41 4.43
CA PRO A 146 2.96 12.65 4.43
C PRO A 146 2.82 13.28 3.04
N ALA A 147 3.86 13.16 2.19
CA ALA A 147 3.80 13.64 0.81
C ALA A 147 2.78 12.83 -0.02
N ILE A 148 2.79 11.49 0.12
CA ILE A 148 1.82 10.59 -0.52
C ILE A 148 0.39 10.98 -0.11
N LEU A 149 0.14 11.07 1.20
CA LEU A 149 -1.19 11.39 1.74
C LEU A 149 -1.69 12.77 1.29
N LEU A 150 -0.82 13.77 1.23
CA LEU A 150 -1.19 15.12 0.80
C LEU A 150 -1.74 15.12 -0.63
N ILE A 151 -1.06 14.46 -1.55
CA ILE A 151 -1.50 14.38 -2.96
C ILE A 151 -2.81 13.60 -3.07
N LEU A 152 -2.95 12.49 -2.34
CA LEU A 152 -4.18 11.68 -2.33
C LEU A 152 -5.38 12.45 -1.79
N ILE A 153 -5.21 13.12 -0.65
CA ILE A 153 -6.28 13.94 -0.06
C ILE A 153 -6.67 15.08 -1.01
N ALA A 154 -5.71 15.67 -1.74
CA ALA A 154 -6.03 16.67 -2.75
C ALA A 154 -6.89 16.08 -3.89
N ILE A 155 -6.51 14.94 -4.47
CA ILE A 155 -7.28 14.27 -5.55
C ILE A 155 -8.70 13.92 -5.07
N ILE A 156 -8.80 13.29 -3.89
CA ILE A 156 -10.09 12.89 -3.30
C ILE A 156 -10.95 14.11 -2.99
N GLY A 157 -10.35 15.14 -2.38
CA GLY A 157 -11.05 16.37 -2.01
C GLY A 157 -11.58 17.12 -3.23
N ILE A 158 -10.76 17.32 -4.26
CA ILE A 158 -11.18 17.99 -5.50
C ILE A 158 -12.34 17.24 -6.15
N THR A 159 -12.31 15.90 -6.14
CA THR A 159 -13.39 15.09 -6.73
C THR A 159 -14.69 15.19 -5.93
N ILE A 160 -14.64 15.04 -4.61
CA ILE A 160 -15.85 15.10 -3.74
C ILE A 160 -16.53 16.47 -3.81
N PHE A 161 -15.76 17.55 -3.94
CA PHE A 161 -16.30 18.90 -4.01
C PHE A 161 -16.58 19.39 -5.43
N ASN A 162 -16.46 18.53 -6.45
CA ASN A 162 -16.81 18.89 -7.82
C ASN A 162 -18.31 18.66 -8.09
N PRO A 163 -19.13 19.73 -8.25
CA PRO A 163 -20.58 19.61 -8.40
C PRO A 163 -21.02 19.07 -9.76
N THR A 164 -20.13 18.94 -10.75
CA THR A 164 -20.48 18.48 -12.09
C THR A 164 -20.43 16.96 -12.24
N LEU A 165 -19.82 16.25 -11.28
CA LEU A 165 -19.67 14.81 -11.34
C LEU A 165 -20.87 14.12 -10.70
N GLU A 166 -21.52 13.25 -11.46
CA GLU A 166 -22.60 12.39 -10.99
C GLU A 166 -22.23 10.92 -11.18
N MET A 167 -22.53 10.10 -10.17
CA MET A 167 -22.33 8.66 -10.25
C MET A 167 -23.39 8.05 -11.16
N ALA A 168 -22.97 7.22 -12.13
CA ALA A 168 -23.93 6.46 -12.91
C ALA A 168 -24.54 5.33 -12.06
N LEU A 169 -25.77 4.94 -12.41
CA LEU A 169 -26.39 3.75 -11.84
C LEU A 169 -25.60 2.51 -12.28
N SER A 170 -25.25 1.66 -11.33
CA SER A 170 -24.49 0.43 -11.59
C SER A 170 -25.34 -0.82 -11.36
N ASP A 171 -25.27 -1.71 -12.34
CA ASP A 171 -25.82 -3.07 -12.30
C ASP A 171 -24.70 -4.13 -12.14
N LEU A 172 -23.59 -3.74 -11.50
CA LEU A 172 -22.44 -4.62 -11.31
C LEU A 172 -22.85 -5.89 -10.55
N PRO A 173 -22.64 -7.10 -11.11
CA PRO A 173 -22.96 -8.34 -10.41
C PRO A 173 -21.94 -8.62 -9.30
N ASN A 174 -22.44 -9.01 -8.13
CA ASN A 174 -21.62 -9.42 -6.97
C ASN A 174 -20.55 -8.38 -6.56
N PRO A 175 -20.90 -7.11 -6.32
CA PRO A 175 -19.94 -6.02 -6.06
C PRO A 175 -19.03 -6.31 -4.86
N PHE A 176 -19.56 -6.94 -3.82
CA PHE A 176 -18.79 -7.33 -2.64
C PHE A 176 -17.68 -8.33 -2.96
N SER A 177 -18.00 -9.38 -3.72
CA SER A 177 -17.05 -10.43 -4.10
C SER A 177 -15.97 -9.88 -5.02
N LEU A 178 -16.33 -9.00 -5.97
CA LEU A 178 -15.35 -8.33 -6.82
C LEU A 178 -14.38 -7.51 -5.98
N GLY A 179 -14.89 -6.68 -5.08
CA GLY A 179 -14.07 -5.88 -4.16
C GLY A 179 -13.12 -6.77 -3.36
N LEU A 180 -13.62 -7.88 -2.80
CA LEU A 180 -12.81 -8.81 -2.01
C LEU A 180 -11.65 -9.42 -2.82
N LEU A 181 -11.92 -9.86 -4.05
CA LEU A 181 -10.93 -10.47 -4.94
C LEU A 181 -9.89 -9.47 -5.41
N GLU A 182 -10.29 -8.26 -5.79
CA GLU A 182 -9.35 -7.21 -6.20
C GLU A 182 -8.53 -6.68 -5.01
N GLY A 183 -9.10 -6.63 -3.80
CA GLY A 183 -8.35 -6.34 -2.58
C GLY A 183 -7.32 -7.42 -2.24
N TYR A 184 -7.56 -8.69 -2.60
CA TYR A 184 -6.56 -9.74 -2.46
C TYR A 184 -5.36 -9.51 -3.40
N GLN A 185 -5.58 -8.95 -4.59
CA GLN A 185 -4.53 -8.63 -5.57
C GLN A 185 -3.60 -7.48 -5.13
N THR A 186 -3.85 -6.83 -3.99
CA THR A 186 -2.91 -5.83 -3.44
C THR A 186 -1.68 -6.50 -2.83
N PHE A 187 -1.77 -7.80 -2.51
CA PHE A 187 -0.74 -8.58 -1.80
C PHE A 187 -0.49 -8.11 -0.36
N ASP A 188 -1.28 -7.19 0.19
CA ASP A 188 -1.06 -6.64 1.54
C ASP A 188 -1.20 -7.70 2.63
N ALA A 189 -2.05 -8.71 2.43
CA ALA A 189 -2.20 -9.81 3.38
C ALA A 189 -0.90 -10.61 3.54
N ILE A 190 -0.20 -10.84 2.43
CA ILE A 190 1.14 -11.46 2.42
C ILE A 190 2.17 -10.48 2.98
N GLY A 191 2.10 -9.22 2.54
CA GLY A 191 2.95 -8.13 3.01
C GLY A 191 2.91 -7.96 4.53
N ALA A 192 1.78 -8.21 5.18
CA ALA A 192 1.63 -8.00 6.62
C ALA A 192 2.48 -8.96 7.45
N VAL A 193 2.68 -10.18 6.96
CA VAL A 193 3.51 -11.19 7.64
C VAL A 193 5.00 -10.87 7.43
N VAL A 194 5.36 -10.39 6.25
CA VAL A 194 6.73 -9.95 5.91
C VAL A 194 7.11 -8.68 6.67
N VAL A 195 6.28 -7.64 6.59
CA VAL A 195 6.48 -6.33 7.22
C VAL A 195 6.33 -6.40 8.74
N GLY A 196 5.47 -7.29 9.25
CA GLY A 196 5.30 -7.50 10.68
C GLY A 196 6.61 -7.86 11.39
N GLY A 197 7.43 -8.73 10.79
CA GLY A 197 8.78 -9.06 11.29
C GLY A 197 9.72 -7.85 11.33
N VAL A 198 9.79 -7.08 10.23
CA VAL A 198 10.61 -5.86 10.12
C VAL A 198 10.25 -4.84 11.21
N LEU A 199 8.96 -4.71 11.50
CA LEU A 199 8.47 -3.79 12.54
C LEU A 199 8.96 -4.19 13.94
N ILE A 200 8.92 -5.49 14.27
CA ILE A 200 9.43 -6.00 15.56
C ILE A 200 10.92 -5.71 15.68
N ILE A 201 11.69 -6.01 14.63
CA ILE A 201 13.14 -5.77 14.60
C ILE A 201 13.44 -4.29 14.80
N SER A 202 12.75 -3.41 14.08
CA SER A 202 12.96 -1.97 14.20
C SER A 202 12.63 -1.42 15.59
N ILE A 203 11.55 -1.89 16.22
CA ILE A 203 11.22 -1.49 17.59
C ILE A 203 12.27 -1.98 18.58
N ASN A 204 12.78 -3.20 18.40
CA ASN A 204 13.84 -3.74 19.25
C ASN A 204 15.16 -2.97 19.10
N LEU A 205 15.50 -2.50 17.88
CA LEU A 205 16.69 -1.69 17.63
C LEU A 205 16.58 -0.28 18.21
N ASN A 206 15.40 0.34 18.13
CA ASN A 206 15.20 1.72 18.61
C ASN A 206 14.88 1.81 20.10
N HIS A 207 14.31 0.75 20.68
CA HIS A 207 13.88 0.69 22.08
C HIS A 207 14.21 -0.67 22.71
N PRO A 208 15.51 -0.98 22.90
CA PRO A 208 15.94 -2.27 23.45
C PRO A 208 15.34 -2.53 24.84
N GLU A 209 15.25 -1.49 25.68
CA GLU A 209 14.74 -1.56 27.06
C GLU A 209 13.21 -1.63 27.18
N ALA A 210 12.47 -1.56 26.07
CA ALA A 210 11.01 -1.56 26.13
C ALA A 210 10.46 -2.95 26.49
N GLY A 211 9.68 -3.03 27.58
CA GLY A 211 8.99 -4.26 27.98
C GLY A 211 7.94 -4.73 26.96
N TYR A 212 7.62 -6.02 27.00
CA TYR A 212 6.68 -6.68 26.09
C TYR A 212 5.34 -5.93 25.94
N GLU A 213 4.72 -5.53 27.06
CA GLU A 213 3.42 -4.85 27.06
C GLU A 213 3.45 -3.49 26.35
N LEU A 214 4.55 -2.75 26.51
CA LEU A 214 4.73 -1.46 25.84
C LEU A 214 4.91 -1.66 24.33
N LYS A 215 5.73 -2.63 23.91
CA LYS A 215 5.95 -2.99 22.50
C LYS A 215 4.64 -3.41 21.84
N ARG A 216 3.91 -4.35 22.45
CA ARG A 216 2.60 -4.84 21.97
C ARG A 216 1.63 -3.68 21.79
N LYS A 217 1.50 -2.82 22.79
CA LYS A 217 0.59 -1.66 22.75
C LYS A 217 0.96 -0.70 21.63
N ARG A 218 2.24 -0.35 21.47
CA ARG A 218 2.71 0.57 20.42
C ARG A 218 2.44 0.02 19.02
N ILE A 219 2.78 -1.25 18.78
CA ILE A 219 2.53 -1.92 17.50
C ILE A 219 1.05 -1.97 17.19
N ALA A 220 0.22 -2.39 18.16
CA ALA A 220 -1.22 -2.49 17.96
C ALA A 220 -1.86 -1.11 17.67
N GLN A 221 -1.44 -0.07 18.38
CA GLN A 221 -1.90 1.29 18.13
C GLN A 221 -1.49 1.79 16.73
N ALA A 222 -0.24 1.54 16.33
CA ALA A 222 0.25 1.92 15.01
C ALA A 222 -0.48 1.16 13.90
N GLY A 223 -0.72 -0.15 14.09
CA GLY A 223 -1.49 -0.98 13.16
C GLY A 223 -2.92 -0.48 12.98
N TRP A 224 -3.64 -0.22 14.07
CA TRP A 224 -5.00 0.35 13.97
C TRP A 224 -5.03 1.71 13.28
N LEU A 225 -4.09 2.59 13.60
CA LEU A 225 -4.02 3.92 12.98
C LEU A 225 -3.70 3.83 11.48
N ALA A 226 -2.77 2.96 11.09
CA ALA A 226 -2.46 2.67 9.70
C ALA A 226 -3.68 2.07 8.97
N GLY A 227 -4.39 1.14 9.59
CA GLY A 227 -5.60 0.52 9.05
C GLY A 227 -6.71 1.52 8.78
N ILE A 228 -6.97 2.43 9.72
CA ILE A 228 -7.94 3.51 9.54
C ILE A 228 -7.51 4.42 8.37
N ALA A 229 -6.23 4.80 8.31
CA ALA A 229 -5.72 5.62 7.21
C ALA A 229 -5.85 4.92 5.85
N LEU A 230 -5.50 3.63 5.75
CA LEU A 230 -5.68 2.82 4.55
C LEU A 230 -7.15 2.73 4.14
N PHE A 231 -8.04 2.45 5.10
CA PHE A 231 -9.49 2.40 4.84
C PHE A 231 -10.01 3.72 4.26
N LEU A 232 -9.66 4.85 4.87
CA LEU A 232 -10.13 6.17 4.42
C LEU A 232 -9.59 6.50 3.03
N VAL A 233 -8.31 6.21 2.76
CA VAL A 233 -7.71 6.46 1.45
C VAL A 233 -8.32 5.54 0.38
N TYR A 234 -8.46 4.25 0.64
CA TYR A 234 -9.07 3.32 -0.32
C TYR A 234 -10.54 3.67 -0.58
N ALA A 235 -11.32 3.95 0.45
CA ALA A 235 -12.70 4.41 0.28
C ALA A 235 -12.77 5.69 -0.55
N GLY A 236 -11.89 6.66 -0.28
CA GLY A 236 -11.83 7.91 -1.04
C GLY A 236 -11.41 7.71 -2.50
N LEU A 237 -10.47 6.81 -2.78
CA LEU A 237 -10.05 6.49 -4.15
C LEU A 237 -11.13 5.71 -4.93
N ILE A 238 -11.82 4.76 -4.30
CA ILE A 238 -12.96 4.06 -4.89
C ILE A 238 -14.09 5.05 -5.17
N LEU A 239 -14.41 5.92 -4.20
CA LEU A 239 -15.40 6.99 -4.40
C LEU A 239 -15.01 7.92 -5.56
N THR A 240 -13.73 8.31 -5.62
CA THR A 240 -13.21 9.12 -6.72
C THR A 240 -13.48 8.44 -8.06
N GLY A 241 -13.08 7.17 -8.21
CA GLY A 241 -13.35 6.42 -9.43
C GLY A 241 -14.83 6.38 -9.82
N ALA A 242 -15.72 6.18 -8.85
CA ALA A 242 -17.16 6.12 -9.08
C ALA A 242 -17.75 7.42 -9.64
N PHE A 243 -17.25 8.58 -9.19
CA PHE A 243 -17.66 9.88 -9.72
C PHE A 243 -17.20 10.13 -11.16
N TRP A 244 -16.10 9.53 -11.58
CA TRP A 244 -15.55 9.69 -12.93
C TRP A 244 -16.08 8.66 -13.94
N GLN A 245 -17.01 7.78 -13.55
CA GLN A 245 -17.55 6.72 -14.42
C GLN A 245 -18.14 7.25 -15.73
N GLY A 246 -18.87 8.36 -15.68
CA GLY A 246 -19.54 8.93 -16.85
C GLY A 246 -18.64 9.70 -17.83
N GLU A 247 -17.39 9.98 -17.45
CA GLU A 247 -16.50 10.90 -18.17
C GLU A 247 -15.48 10.19 -19.08
N PHE A 248 -15.24 8.89 -18.87
CA PHE A 248 -14.22 8.12 -19.58
C PHE A 248 -14.76 6.81 -20.16
N ASP A 249 -14.04 6.24 -21.13
CA ASP A 249 -14.39 4.95 -21.74
C ASP A 249 -14.37 3.79 -20.73
N LEU A 250 -15.34 2.87 -20.83
CA LEU A 250 -15.50 1.76 -19.89
C LEU A 250 -14.35 0.72 -19.94
N ASP A 251 -13.61 0.65 -21.05
CA ASP A 251 -12.48 -0.27 -21.27
C ASP A 251 -11.12 0.35 -20.93
N ILE A 252 -11.11 1.52 -20.28
CA ILE A 252 -9.89 2.22 -19.88
C ILE A 252 -9.02 1.37 -18.95
N SER A 253 -7.72 1.32 -19.25
CA SER A 253 -6.74 0.63 -18.39
C SER A 253 -6.60 1.32 -17.03
N ARG A 254 -6.25 0.54 -15.99
CA ARG A 254 -5.98 1.00 -14.61
C ARG A 254 -5.10 2.26 -14.53
N THR A 255 -3.99 2.26 -15.26
CA THR A 255 -2.99 3.32 -15.24
C THR A 255 -3.49 4.58 -15.95
N ARG A 256 -4.07 4.43 -17.16
CA ARG A 256 -4.69 5.55 -17.88
C ARG A 256 -5.85 6.19 -17.12
N LEU A 257 -6.70 5.41 -16.45
CA LEU A 257 -7.79 5.96 -15.65
C LEU A 257 -7.26 6.88 -14.56
N LEU A 258 -6.27 6.43 -13.80
CA LEU A 258 -5.66 7.23 -12.74
C LEU A 258 -4.97 8.48 -13.30
N THR A 259 -4.28 8.37 -14.44
CA THR A 259 -3.68 9.53 -15.12
C THR A 259 -4.74 10.54 -15.56
N ASN A 260 -5.85 10.09 -16.16
CA ASN A 260 -6.94 10.95 -16.62
C ASN A 260 -7.65 11.66 -15.46
N ILE A 261 -7.98 10.93 -14.39
CA ILE A 261 -8.52 11.51 -13.14
C ILE A 261 -7.54 12.53 -12.58
N GLY A 262 -6.25 12.19 -12.56
CA GLY A 262 -5.19 13.10 -12.16
C GLY A 262 -5.19 14.37 -13.01
N SER A 263 -5.28 14.27 -14.33
CA SER A 263 -5.24 15.40 -15.26
C SER A 263 -6.44 16.33 -15.05
N ALA A 264 -7.61 15.75 -14.82
CA ALA A 264 -8.82 16.50 -14.60
C ALA A 264 -8.88 17.16 -13.21
N THR A 265 -8.17 16.62 -12.21
CA THR A 265 -8.15 17.15 -10.83
C THR A 265 -6.97 18.10 -10.57
N LEU A 266 -5.74 17.70 -10.91
CA LEU A 266 -4.50 18.45 -10.62
C LEU A 266 -4.03 19.35 -11.78
N GLY A 267 -4.66 19.25 -12.96
CA GLY A 267 -4.40 20.10 -14.12
C GLY A 267 -3.02 19.89 -14.76
N ALA A 268 -2.36 20.97 -15.18
CA ALA A 268 -1.10 20.90 -15.92
C ALA A 268 0.05 20.23 -15.14
N SER A 269 -0.02 20.21 -13.81
CA SER A 269 1.01 19.64 -12.94
C SER A 269 0.83 18.15 -12.64
N THR A 270 -0.23 17.51 -13.16
CA THR A 270 -0.57 16.11 -12.85
C THR A 270 0.56 15.16 -13.10
N ASN A 271 1.19 15.21 -14.28
CA ASN A 271 2.22 14.24 -14.64
C ASN A 271 3.35 14.27 -13.62
N ILE A 272 3.72 15.44 -13.07
CA ILE A 272 4.77 15.55 -12.06
C ILE A 272 4.30 14.97 -10.72
N PHE A 273 3.14 15.41 -10.22
CA PHE A 273 2.64 14.97 -8.91
C PHE A 273 2.30 13.49 -8.87
N LEU A 274 1.65 12.96 -9.92
CA LEU A 274 1.26 11.56 -10.00
C LEU A 274 2.48 10.65 -10.18
N SER A 275 3.46 11.07 -10.98
CA SER A 275 4.73 10.32 -11.14
C SER A 275 5.49 10.26 -9.83
N LEU A 276 5.56 11.39 -9.09
CA LEU A 276 6.19 11.44 -7.77
C LEU A 276 5.45 10.55 -6.77
N LEU A 277 4.12 10.64 -6.73
CA LEU A 277 3.28 9.81 -5.87
C LEU A 277 3.53 8.31 -6.10
N ILE A 278 3.51 7.89 -7.37
CA ILE A 278 3.68 6.49 -7.76
C ILE A 278 5.09 6.01 -7.46
N ALA A 279 6.11 6.77 -7.87
CA ALA A 279 7.49 6.41 -7.63
C ALA A 279 7.77 6.23 -6.13
N LEU A 280 7.29 7.16 -5.30
CA LEU A 280 7.44 7.09 -3.85
C LEU A 280 6.68 5.89 -3.26
N ALA A 281 5.40 5.73 -3.55
CA ALA A 281 4.57 4.64 -3.03
C ALA A 281 5.13 3.26 -3.43
N CYS A 282 5.50 3.09 -4.71
CA CYS A 282 6.10 1.87 -5.19
C CYS A 282 7.44 1.59 -4.49
N PHE A 283 8.30 2.60 -4.38
CA PHE A 283 9.61 2.49 -3.75
C PHE A 283 9.51 2.05 -2.28
N THR A 284 8.59 2.63 -1.51
CA THR A 284 8.43 2.27 -0.09
C THR A 284 7.99 0.83 0.09
N THR A 285 7.07 0.35 -0.73
CA THR A 285 6.65 -1.06 -0.72
C THR A 285 7.78 -2.00 -1.12
N ALA A 286 8.56 -1.67 -2.15
CA ALA A 286 9.71 -2.48 -2.56
C ALA A 286 10.77 -2.58 -1.46
N VAL A 287 11.10 -1.46 -0.82
CA VAL A 287 12.01 -1.43 0.34
C VAL A 287 11.48 -2.31 1.48
N GLY A 288 10.17 -2.26 1.74
CA GLY A 288 9.51 -3.13 2.72
C GLY A 288 9.68 -4.62 2.43
N ILE A 289 9.37 -5.03 1.20
CA ILE A 289 9.47 -6.43 0.75
C ILE A 289 10.92 -6.91 0.82
N VAL A 290 11.87 -6.15 0.27
CA VAL A 290 13.29 -6.56 0.22
C VAL A 290 13.89 -6.61 1.62
N THR A 291 13.58 -5.64 2.49
CA THR A 291 14.05 -5.66 3.88
C THR A 291 13.51 -6.88 4.62
N GLY A 292 12.20 -7.13 4.55
CA GLY A 292 11.57 -8.25 5.25
C GLY A 292 12.00 -9.62 4.70
N THR A 293 12.39 -9.68 3.42
CA THR A 293 12.97 -10.90 2.83
C THR A 293 14.40 -11.12 3.29
N ALA A 294 15.22 -10.07 3.38
CA ALA A 294 16.59 -10.15 3.87
C ALA A 294 16.69 -10.37 5.40
N ASP A 295 15.57 -10.39 6.11
CA ASP A 295 15.48 -10.71 7.55
C ASP A 295 15.28 -12.21 7.83
N PHE A 296 14.98 -13.01 6.80
CA PHE A 296 14.81 -14.45 6.87
C PHE A 296 16.05 -15.19 6.36
#